data_AF-A0A963NX27-F1
#
_entry.id   AF-A0A963NX27-F1
#
_cell.length_a   1.000
_cell.length_b   1.000
_cell.length_c   1.000
_cell.angle_alpha   90.00
_cell.angle_beta   90.00
_cell.angle_gamma   90.00
#
_symmetry.space_group_name_H-M   'P 1'
#
loop_
_entity.id
_entity.type
_entity.pdbx_description
1 polymer ?
#
loop_
_entity_poly.entity_id
_entity_poly.type
_entity_poly.pdbx_seq_one_letter_code
_entity_poly.pdbx_strand_id
1 'polypeptide(L)'
;MATRRDLIAARSSMWFRGGTFRLRSGVVLALTVGVLLANGLFFYNSHVRLAAATRDVAESVDARQLLSELLTVLLGAESGHRGFILTDEASNLAPYNAALQQADELLGRIGPLLQADAPQMQRLAIVRALVAERFRELSRTLDARRQQGAEAARRLIRDNQQLGTLDELRRVVGEMQDVEAVTLDTRRADWEEARFHAFAAFVVFLTVSAALVAALFGFMRREVVDRIAYNRRL
;
A
#
# COMPACT_ATOMS: atom_id res chain seq x y z
N MET A 1 -11.33 -81.09 -15.67
CA MET A 1 -11.11 -80.68 -17.07
C MET A 1 -11.83 -79.35 -17.29
N ALA A 2 -11.11 -78.23 -17.18
CA ALA A 2 -11.67 -76.91 -17.49
C ALA A 2 -11.75 -76.76 -19.02
N THR A 3 -12.92 -76.43 -19.54
CA THR A 3 -13.20 -76.32 -20.96
C THR A 3 -12.47 -75.13 -21.57
N ARG A 4 -11.89 -75.31 -22.77
CA ARG A 4 -11.14 -74.28 -23.54
C ARG A 4 -11.91 -72.95 -23.74
N ARG A 5 -13.22 -72.97 -23.55
CA ARG A 5 -14.17 -71.86 -23.64
C ARG A 5 -14.12 -70.92 -22.42
N ASP A 6 -13.77 -71.43 -21.24
CA ASP A 6 -13.70 -70.65 -19.99
C ASP A 6 -12.41 -69.81 -19.92
N LEU A 7 -11.33 -70.29 -20.51
CA LEU A 7 -10.03 -69.58 -20.61
C LEU A 7 -10.09 -68.35 -21.54
N ILE A 8 -11.03 -68.32 -22.49
CA ILE A 8 -11.19 -67.19 -23.42
C ILE A 8 -12.07 -66.09 -22.80
N ALA A 9 -13.09 -66.46 -22.00
CA ALA A 9 -13.95 -65.52 -21.29
C ALA A 9 -13.23 -64.81 -20.12
N ALA A 10 -12.30 -65.49 -19.44
CA ALA A 10 -11.48 -64.87 -18.41
C ALA A 10 -10.46 -63.85 -18.98
N ARG A 11 -10.03 -64.04 -20.23
CA ARG A 11 -9.02 -63.19 -20.88
C ARG A 11 -9.60 -61.89 -21.46
N SER A 12 -10.90 -61.83 -21.77
CA SER A 12 -11.53 -60.65 -22.37
C SER A 12 -11.99 -59.60 -21.34
N SER A 13 -12.33 -59.99 -20.12
CA SER A 13 -12.77 -59.05 -19.06
C SER A 13 -11.63 -58.25 -18.42
N MET A 14 -10.38 -58.70 -18.60
CA MET A 14 -9.18 -58.07 -18.03
C MET A 14 -8.74 -56.80 -18.81
N TRP A 15 -9.02 -56.72 -20.11
CA TRP A 15 -8.64 -55.57 -20.96
C TRP A 15 -9.60 -54.38 -20.82
N PHE A 16 -10.88 -54.61 -20.56
CA PHE A 16 -11.88 -53.54 -20.48
C PHE A 16 -11.86 -52.77 -19.14
N ARG A 17 -11.48 -53.40 -18.02
CA ARG A 17 -11.42 -52.72 -16.72
C ARG A 17 -10.24 -51.72 -16.61
N GLY A 18 -9.12 -51.98 -17.28
CA GLY A 18 -7.95 -51.09 -17.28
C GLY A 18 -8.16 -49.77 -18.03
N GLY A 19 -8.97 -49.78 -19.09
CA GLY A 19 -9.30 -48.57 -19.88
C GLY A 19 -10.18 -47.58 -19.12
N THR A 20 -11.25 -48.08 -18.49
CA THR A 20 -12.12 -47.25 -17.63
C THR A 20 -11.41 -46.73 -16.39
N PHE A 21 -10.39 -47.46 -15.90
CA PHE A 21 -9.57 -47.06 -14.76
C PHE A 21 -8.66 -45.87 -15.10
N ARG A 22 -7.91 -45.95 -16.21
CA ARG A 22 -7.03 -44.86 -16.69
C ARG A 22 -7.80 -43.59 -17.04
N LEU A 23 -9.02 -43.73 -17.54
CA LEU A 23 -9.90 -42.61 -17.86
C LEU A 23 -10.44 -41.92 -16.59
N ARG A 24 -10.89 -42.68 -15.59
CA ARG A 24 -11.46 -42.14 -14.34
C ARG A 24 -10.40 -41.49 -13.45
N SER A 25 -9.21 -42.07 -13.33
CA SER A 25 -8.10 -41.44 -12.60
C SER A 25 -7.56 -40.20 -13.30
N GLY A 26 -7.54 -40.19 -14.64
CA GLY A 26 -7.21 -39.01 -15.44
C GLY A 26 -8.18 -37.84 -15.22
N VAL A 27 -9.49 -38.12 -15.12
CA VAL A 27 -10.52 -37.09 -14.86
C VAL A 27 -10.37 -36.48 -13.46
N VAL A 28 -10.15 -37.30 -12.43
CA VAL A 28 -9.93 -36.80 -11.05
C VAL A 28 -8.66 -35.94 -10.98
N LEU A 29 -7.58 -36.36 -11.65
CA LEU A 29 -6.34 -35.59 -11.73
C LEU A 29 -6.54 -34.27 -12.48
N ALA A 30 -7.23 -34.28 -13.62
CA ALA A 30 -7.50 -33.08 -14.41
C ALA A 30 -8.39 -32.07 -13.66
N LEU A 31 -9.42 -32.54 -12.95
CA LEU A 31 -10.25 -31.69 -12.09
C LEU A 31 -9.44 -31.11 -10.94
N THR A 32 -8.57 -31.91 -10.32
CA THR A 32 -7.68 -31.45 -9.25
C THR A 32 -6.76 -30.34 -9.74
N VAL A 33 -6.09 -30.55 -10.88
CA VAL A 33 -5.21 -29.55 -11.48
C VAL A 33 -5.99 -28.30 -11.89
N GLY A 34 -7.19 -28.45 -12.47
CA GLY A 34 -8.04 -27.32 -12.86
C GLY A 34 -8.46 -26.45 -11.68
N VAL A 35 -8.87 -27.07 -10.56
CA VAL A 35 -9.22 -26.35 -9.32
C VAL A 35 -7.99 -25.66 -8.74
N LEU A 36 -6.82 -26.30 -8.74
CA LEU A 36 -5.57 -25.69 -8.26
C LEU A 36 -5.16 -24.47 -9.10
N LEU A 37 -5.28 -24.56 -10.43
CA LEU A 37 -4.96 -23.46 -11.34
C LEU A 37 -5.91 -22.27 -11.20
N ALA A 38 -7.23 -22.52 -11.13
CA ALA A 38 -8.22 -21.46 -10.93
C ALA A 38 -7.98 -20.71 -9.61
N ASN A 39 -7.66 -21.44 -8.54
CA ASN A 39 -7.32 -20.84 -7.24
C ASN A 39 -5.99 -20.08 -7.29
N GLY A 40 -4.96 -20.61 -7.95
CA GLY A 40 -3.67 -19.93 -8.11
C GLY A 40 -3.81 -18.59 -8.85
N LEU A 41 -4.65 -18.55 -9.89
CA LEU A 41 -4.93 -17.34 -10.64
C LEU A 41 -5.70 -16.30 -9.80
N PHE A 42 -6.67 -16.75 -9.01
CA PHE A 42 -7.38 -15.89 -8.04
C PHE A 42 -6.42 -15.30 -7.01
N PHE A 43 -5.54 -16.13 -6.43
CA PHE A 43 -4.56 -15.72 -5.43
C PHE A 43 -3.54 -14.73 -5.99
N TYR A 44 -3.03 -14.97 -7.19
CA TYR A 44 -2.11 -14.07 -7.89
C TYR A 44 -2.75 -12.68 -8.12
N ASN A 45 -3.99 -12.66 -8.63
CA ASN A 45 -4.71 -11.40 -8.86
C ASN A 45 -5.02 -10.64 -7.56
N SER A 46 -5.33 -11.36 -6.47
CA SER A 46 -5.53 -10.75 -5.16
C SER A 46 -4.24 -10.20 -4.57
N HIS A 47 -3.11 -10.91 -4.71
CA HIS A 47 -1.80 -10.46 -4.20
C HIS A 47 -1.22 -9.24 -4.94
N VAL A 48 -1.41 -9.15 -6.26
CA VAL A 48 -0.93 -8.00 -7.03
C VAL A 48 -1.68 -6.72 -6.65
N ARG A 49 -2.99 -6.80 -6.41
CA ARG A 49 -3.80 -5.66 -5.92
C ARG A 49 -3.39 -5.24 -4.51
N LEU A 50 -3.07 -6.22 -3.67
CA LEU A 50 -2.60 -6.00 -2.31
C LEU A 50 -1.24 -5.26 -2.30
N ALA A 51 -0.29 -5.70 -3.14
CA ALA A 51 1.03 -5.08 -3.21
C ALA A 51 0.99 -3.61 -3.71
N ALA A 52 0.12 -3.29 -4.67
CA ALA A 52 -0.06 -1.92 -5.15
C ALA A 52 -0.67 -1.02 -4.07
N ALA A 53 -1.69 -1.50 -3.34
CA ALA A 53 -2.32 -0.74 -2.28
C ALA A 53 -1.38 -0.41 -1.10
N THR A 54 -0.30 -1.18 -0.88
CA THR A 54 0.64 -0.94 0.23
C THR A 54 1.58 0.20 -0.08
N ARG A 55 1.91 0.37 -1.37
CA ARG A 55 2.79 1.43 -1.85
C ARG A 55 2.13 2.79 -1.70
N ASP A 56 0.90 2.91 -2.19
CA ASP A 56 0.15 4.16 -2.12
C ASP A 56 -0.11 4.59 -0.67
N VAL A 57 -0.36 3.63 0.24
CA VAL A 57 -0.50 3.92 1.69
C VAL A 57 0.81 4.48 2.26
N ALA A 58 1.95 3.94 1.89
CA ALA A 58 3.25 4.46 2.32
C ALA A 58 3.48 5.88 1.75
N GLU A 59 3.18 6.10 0.48
CA GLU A 59 3.31 7.41 -0.19
C GLU A 59 2.41 8.48 0.47
N SER A 60 1.16 8.16 0.82
CA SER A 60 0.27 9.07 1.56
C SER A 60 0.76 9.39 2.98
N VAL A 61 1.33 8.42 3.69
CA VAL A 61 1.92 8.64 5.03
C VAL A 61 3.16 9.54 4.93
N ASP A 62 4.04 9.26 3.97
CA ASP A 62 5.24 10.05 3.72
C ASP A 62 4.90 11.49 3.33
N ALA A 63 3.89 11.69 2.47
CA ALA A 63 3.43 13.01 2.07
C ALA A 63 2.93 13.82 3.28
N ARG A 64 2.13 13.22 4.16
CA ARG A 64 1.64 13.88 5.40
C ARG A 64 2.76 14.25 6.35
N GLN A 65 3.77 13.38 6.48
CA GLN A 65 4.93 13.63 7.33
C GLN A 65 5.74 14.81 6.79
N LEU A 66 6.04 14.83 5.49
CA LEU A 66 6.79 15.92 4.85
C LEU A 66 6.04 17.25 4.90
N LEU A 67 4.71 17.24 4.75
CA LEU A 67 3.87 18.43 4.93
C LEU A 67 3.93 18.97 6.37
N SER A 68 3.93 18.08 7.37
CA SER A 68 4.08 18.46 8.78
C SER A 68 5.47 19.01 9.09
N GLU A 69 6.50 18.41 8.49
CA GLU A 69 7.89 18.85 8.62
C GLU A 69 8.08 20.24 8.00
N LEU A 70 7.49 20.49 6.83
CA LEU A 70 7.50 21.80 6.18
C LEU A 70 6.90 22.89 7.09
N LEU A 71 5.73 22.63 7.69
CA LEU A 71 5.13 23.55 8.65
C LEU A 71 6.04 23.80 9.86
N THR A 72 6.66 22.74 10.39
CA THR A 72 7.56 22.84 11.55
C THR A 72 8.78 23.71 11.24
N VAL A 73 9.40 23.51 10.08
CA VAL A 73 10.53 24.30 9.59
C VAL A 73 10.15 25.78 9.45
N LEU A 74 8.99 26.08 8.85
CA LEU A 74 8.52 27.45 8.66
C LEU A 74 8.20 28.15 9.99
N LEU A 75 7.61 27.43 10.94
CA LEU A 75 7.34 27.96 12.28
C LEU A 75 8.63 28.23 13.06
N GLY A 76 9.61 27.33 12.95
CA GLY A 76 10.95 27.54 13.50
C GLY A 76 11.62 28.78 12.92
N ALA A 77 11.53 28.96 11.60
CA ALA A 77 12.04 30.15 10.91
C ALA A 77 11.39 31.44 11.41
N GLU A 78 10.07 31.47 11.54
CA GLU A 78 9.34 32.62 12.06
C GLU A 78 9.67 32.91 13.53
N SER A 79 9.76 31.87 14.35
CA SER A 79 10.11 32.00 15.77
C SER A 79 11.51 32.60 15.94
N GLY A 80 12.50 32.05 15.23
CA GLY A 80 13.87 32.56 15.24
C GLY A 80 13.96 34.00 14.69
N HIS A 81 13.26 34.28 13.59
CA HIS A 81 13.15 35.63 13.05
C HIS A 81 12.59 36.62 14.09
N ARG A 82 11.47 36.29 14.74
CA ARG A 82 10.88 37.15 15.79
C ARG A 82 11.82 37.31 16.98
N GLY A 83 12.53 36.26 17.38
CA GLY A 83 13.56 36.30 18.42
C GLY A 83 14.64 37.33 18.09
N PHE A 84 15.18 37.32 16.87
CA PHE A 84 16.15 38.32 16.42
C PHE A 84 15.59 39.74 16.44
N ILE A 85 14.35 39.96 15.96
CA ILE A 85 13.73 41.30 15.99
C ILE A 85 13.57 41.82 17.42
N LEU A 86 13.37 40.94 18.41
CA LEU A 86 13.20 41.30 19.81
C LEU A 86 14.53 41.51 20.55
N THR A 87 15.53 40.66 20.32
CA THR A 87 16.76 40.63 21.12
C THR A 87 18.00 41.16 20.41
N ASP A 88 17.96 41.31 19.08
CA ASP A 88 19.11 41.61 18.23
C ASP A 88 20.22 40.53 18.22
N GLU A 89 19.97 39.36 18.81
CA GLU A 89 20.94 38.26 18.84
C GLU A 89 20.92 37.48 17.53
N ALA A 90 22.03 37.54 16.77
CA ALA A 90 22.16 36.89 15.46
C ALA A 90 21.98 35.36 15.50
N SER A 91 22.24 34.72 16.65
CA SER A 91 22.00 33.28 16.86
C SER A 91 20.54 32.89 16.62
N ASN A 92 19.59 33.79 16.88
CA ASN A 92 18.17 33.56 16.62
C ASN A 92 17.84 33.43 15.12
N LEU A 93 18.72 33.88 14.21
CA LEU A 93 18.53 33.70 12.77
C LEU A 93 18.96 32.32 12.24
N ALA A 94 19.59 31.47 13.05
CA ALA A 94 20.02 30.14 12.60
C ALA A 94 18.86 29.27 12.07
N PRO A 95 17.69 29.19 12.75
CA PRO A 95 16.53 28.46 12.22
C PRO A 95 15.97 29.07 10.93
N TYR A 96 15.95 30.40 10.82
CA TYR A 96 15.50 31.10 9.61
C TYR A 96 16.39 30.78 8.40
N ASN A 97 17.71 30.85 8.58
CA ASN A 97 18.67 30.59 7.51
C ASN A 97 18.61 29.12 7.06
N ALA A 98 18.50 28.17 7.99
CA ALA A 98 18.36 26.76 7.67
C ALA A 98 17.05 26.46 6.91
N ALA A 99 15.97 27.13 7.29
CA ALA A 99 14.66 26.92 6.68
C ALA A 99 14.59 27.31 5.19
N LEU A 100 15.40 28.28 4.73
CA LEU A 100 15.43 28.68 3.33
C LEU A 100 15.76 27.51 2.39
N GLN A 101 16.71 26.66 2.78
CA GLN A 101 17.08 25.47 2.01
C GLN A 101 16.16 24.29 2.32
N GLN A 102 15.88 24.04 3.59
CA GLN A 102 15.08 22.87 4.01
C GLN A 102 13.66 22.91 3.43
N ALA A 103 13.04 24.10 3.35
CA ALA A 103 11.71 24.21 2.76
C ALA A 103 11.69 23.80 1.27
N ASP A 104 12.70 24.20 0.49
CA ASP A 104 12.80 23.84 -0.92
C ASP A 104 13.03 22.33 -1.11
N GLU A 105 13.92 21.74 -0.30
CA GLU A 105 14.17 20.30 -0.29
C GLU A 105 12.91 19.50 0.05
N LEU A 106 12.17 19.91 1.08
CA LEU A 106 10.91 19.26 1.48
C LEU A 106 9.86 19.37 0.39
N LEU A 107 9.68 20.55 -0.21
CA LEU A 107 8.76 20.73 -1.33
C LEU A 107 9.18 19.86 -2.53
N GLY A 108 10.48 19.75 -2.82
CA GLY A 108 11.03 18.87 -3.84
C GLY A 108 10.74 17.38 -3.59
N ARG A 109 10.69 16.95 -2.33
CA ARG A 109 10.35 15.57 -1.93
C ARG A 109 8.83 15.30 -1.93
N ILE A 110 8.01 16.29 -1.62
CA ILE A 110 6.53 16.15 -1.63
C ILE A 110 6.00 15.99 -3.06
N GLY A 111 6.57 16.71 -4.03
CA GLY A 111 6.09 16.71 -5.43
C GLY A 111 5.96 15.32 -6.06
N PRO A 112 7.02 14.48 -6.05
CA PRO A 112 6.97 13.12 -6.57
C PRO A 112 5.89 12.23 -5.94
N LEU A 113 5.60 12.39 -4.64
CA LEU A 113 4.59 11.60 -3.93
C LEU A 113 3.16 11.94 -4.36
N LEU A 114 2.94 13.16 -4.86
CA LEU A 114 1.62 13.66 -5.24
C LEU A 114 1.39 13.65 -6.76
N GLN A 115 2.35 13.19 -7.57
CA GLN A 115 2.28 13.30 -9.05
C GLN A 115 1.03 12.67 -9.67
N ALA A 116 0.50 11.61 -9.07
CA ALA A 116 -0.69 10.92 -9.57
C ALA A 116 -2.01 11.66 -9.23
N ASP A 117 -1.98 12.65 -8.34
CA ASP A 117 -3.14 13.41 -7.87
C ASP A 117 -3.03 14.88 -8.32
N ALA A 118 -3.72 15.22 -9.42
CA ALA A 118 -3.70 16.55 -10.00
C ALA A 118 -4.24 17.65 -9.04
N PRO A 119 -5.37 17.46 -8.33
CA PRO A 119 -5.79 18.37 -7.26
C PRO A 119 -4.72 18.61 -6.18
N GLN A 120 -4.03 17.56 -5.70
CA GLN A 120 -2.96 17.68 -4.72
C GLN A 120 -1.75 18.45 -5.28
N MET A 121 -1.38 18.21 -6.54
CA MET A 121 -0.33 18.98 -7.22
C MET A 121 -0.67 20.46 -7.34
N GLN A 122 -1.94 20.81 -7.57
CA GLN A 122 -2.40 22.20 -7.59
C GLN A 122 -2.29 22.84 -6.21
N ARG A 123 -2.68 22.12 -5.15
CA ARG A 123 -2.51 22.59 -3.76
C ARG A 123 -1.05 22.75 -3.40
N LEU A 124 -0.17 21.84 -3.81
CA LEU A 124 1.27 21.96 -3.62
C LEU A 124 1.83 23.21 -4.30
N ALA A 125 1.36 23.56 -5.49
CA ALA A 125 1.76 24.80 -6.16
C ALA A 125 1.35 26.06 -5.35
N ILE A 126 0.16 26.04 -4.74
CA ILE A 126 -0.29 27.10 -3.83
C ILE A 126 0.61 27.16 -2.60
N VAL A 127 0.93 26.02 -1.98
CA VAL A 127 1.86 25.95 -0.84
C VAL A 127 3.23 26.53 -1.21
N ARG A 128 3.79 26.19 -2.37
CA ARG A 128 5.07 26.78 -2.86
C ARG A 128 5.00 28.30 -2.94
N ALA A 129 3.92 28.84 -3.49
CA ALA A 129 3.73 30.29 -3.59
C ALA A 129 3.62 30.96 -2.21
N LEU A 130 2.87 30.36 -1.28
CA LEU A 130 2.71 30.86 0.10
C LEU A 130 4.02 30.80 0.89
N VAL A 131 4.80 29.73 0.74
CA VAL A 131 6.15 29.61 1.32
C VAL A 131 7.05 30.74 0.83
N ALA A 132 7.07 30.96 -0.48
CA ALA A 132 7.87 32.03 -1.08
C ALA A 132 7.42 33.43 -0.63
N GLU A 133 6.11 33.67 -0.52
CA GLU A 133 5.60 34.93 0.06
C GLU A 133 6.03 35.08 1.51
N ARG A 134 5.92 34.02 2.32
CA ARG A 134 6.30 34.08 3.73
C ARG A 134 7.77 34.45 3.92
N PHE A 135 8.67 33.84 3.15
CA PHE A 135 10.09 34.22 3.21
C PHE A 135 10.33 35.66 2.73
N ARG A 136 9.58 36.15 1.73
CA ARG A 136 9.64 37.57 1.32
C ARG A 136 9.19 38.51 2.43
N GLU A 137 8.11 38.19 3.15
CA GLU A 137 7.63 38.96 4.30
C GLU A 137 8.66 39.03 5.44
N LEU A 138 9.28 37.89 5.77
CA LEU A 138 10.34 37.81 6.78
C LEU A 138 11.58 38.61 6.36
N SER A 139 12.03 38.48 5.10
CA SER A 139 13.16 39.25 4.57
C SER A 139 12.91 40.76 4.64
N ARG A 140 11.74 41.23 4.18
CA ARG A 140 11.36 42.66 4.27
C ARG A 140 11.42 43.19 5.70
N THR A 141 11.03 42.36 6.66
CA THR A 141 11.05 42.72 8.08
C THR A 141 12.49 42.84 8.61
N LEU A 142 13.38 41.91 8.22
CA LEU A 142 14.81 42.00 8.55
C LEU A 142 15.46 43.24 7.94
N ASP A 143 15.12 43.57 6.69
CA ASP A 143 15.66 44.75 6.02
C ASP A 143 15.18 46.05 6.70
N ALA A 144 13.90 46.14 7.05
CA ALA A 144 13.37 47.25 7.81
C ALA A 144 14.03 47.38 9.19
N ARG A 145 14.30 46.26 9.87
CA ARG A 145 15.03 46.25 11.16
C ARG A 145 16.42 46.89 11.00
N ARG A 146 17.16 46.52 9.94
CA ARG A 146 18.51 47.00 9.68
C ARG A 146 18.54 48.47 9.24
N GLN A 147 17.59 48.90 8.42
CA GLN A 147 17.60 50.22 7.79
C GLN A 147 16.87 51.29 8.61
N GLN A 148 15.80 50.91 9.31
CA GLN A 148 14.83 51.83 9.92
C GLN A 148 14.59 51.53 11.42
N GLY A 149 15.23 50.49 11.96
CA GLY A 149 15.18 50.15 13.37
C GLY A 149 13.97 49.31 13.81
N ALA A 150 13.84 49.13 15.14
CA ALA A 150 12.86 48.23 15.77
C ALA A 150 11.41 48.50 15.40
N GLU A 151 11.00 49.76 15.45
CA GLU A 151 9.59 50.12 15.29
C GLU A 151 9.10 49.93 13.85
N ALA A 152 9.98 50.15 12.86
CA ALA A 152 9.66 49.85 11.47
C ALA A 152 9.45 48.35 11.25
N ALA A 153 10.34 47.50 11.77
CA ALA A 153 10.17 46.05 11.70
C ALA A 153 8.90 45.57 12.42
N ARG A 154 8.60 46.11 13.61
CA ARG A 154 7.38 45.77 14.37
C ARG A 154 6.10 46.16 13.63
N ARG A 155 6.10 47.29 12.89
CA ARG A 155 4.97 47.65 12.01
C ARG A 155 4.75 46.61 10.93
N LEU A 156 5.79 46.25 10.18
CA LEU A 156 5.69 45.23 9.14
C LEU A 156 5.24 43.86 9.67
N ILE A 157 5.67 43.46 10.87
CA ILE A 157 5.19 42.22 11.50
C ILE A 157 3.68 42.26 11.70
N ARG A 158 3.13 43.38 12.18
CA ARG A 158 1.68 43.53 12.37
C ARG A 158 0.93 43.49 11.03
N ASP A 159 1.45 44.15 10.01
CA ASP A 159 0.85 44.16 8.68
C ASP A 159 0.86 42.74 8.08
N ASN A 160 1.96 42.00 8.21
CA ASN A 160 2.07 40.61 7.78
C ASN A 160 1.11 39.68 8.53
N GLN A 161 0.83 39.93 9.81
CA GLN A 161 -0.17 39.18 10.56
C GLN A 161 -1.59 39.42 10.02
N GLN A 162 -1.88 40.63 9.54
CA GLN A 162 -3.18 40.93 8.92
C GLN A 162 -3.33 40.29 7.53
N LEU A 163 -2.23 40.08 6.80
CA LEU A 163 -2.24 39.36 5.52
C LEU A 163 -2.59 37.87 5.67
N GLY A 164 -2.27 37.26 6.82
CA GLY A 164 -2.68 35.88 7.12
C GLY A 164 -1.95 34.80 6.31
N THR A 165 -0.82 35.11 5.67
CA THR A 165 -0.07 34.18 4.80
C THR A 165 0.26 32.85 5.47
N LEU A 166 0.68 32.86 6.75
CA LEU A 166 0.95 31.62 7.50
C LEU A 166 -0.33 30.84 7.82
N ASP A 167 -1.43 31.52 8.12
CA ASP A 167 -2.70 30.87 8.44
C ASP A 167 -3.32 30.23 7.20
N GLU A 168 -3.21 30.90 6.06
CA GLU A 168 -3.57 30.35 4.75
C GLU A 168 -2.70 29.13 4.40
N LEU A 169 -1.39 29.21 4.66
CA LEU A 169 -0.49 28.07 4.46
C LEU A 169 -0.87 26.88 5.34
N ARG A 170 -1.17 27.11 6.64
CA ARG A 170 -1.69 26.06 7.55
C ARG A 170 -2.99 25.46 7.06
N ARG A 171 -3.91 26.30 6.56
CA ARG A 171 -5.20 25.85 6.01
C ARG A 171 -4.99 24.94 4.81
N VAL A 172 -4.22 25.37 3.82
CA VAL A 172 -3.97 24.58 2.60
C VAL A 172 -3.21 23.29 2.92
N VAL A 173 -2.21 23.33 3.79
CA VAL A 173 -1.51 22.12 4.23
C VAL A 173 -2.44 21.17 4.98
N GLY A 174 -3.30 21.67 5.87
CA GLY A 174 -4.31 20.87 6.56
C GLY A 174 -5.27 20.20 5.59
N GLU A 175 -5.75 20.94 4.58
CA GLU A 175 -6.60 20.40 3.53
C GLU A 175 -5.90 19.30 2.72
N MET A 176 -4.61 19.45 2.41
CA MET A 176 -3.82 18.41 1.75
C MET A 176 -3.71 17.17 2.65
N GLN A 177 -3.44 17.36 3.94
CA GLN A 177 -3.34 16.26 4.91
C GLN A 177 -4.66 15.51 5.05
N ASP A 178 -5.79 16.22 5.12
CA ASP A 178 -7.13 15.61 5.26
C ASP A 178 -7.47 14.72 4.07
N VAL A 179 -7.14 15.14 2.85
CA VAL A 179 -7.31 14.31 1.64
C VAL A 179 -6.49 13.02 1.74
N GLU A 180 -5.23 13.10 2.18
CA GLU A 180 -4.41 11.91 2.40
C GLU A 180 -4.96 11.02 3.53
N ALA A 181 -5.53 11.60 4.59
CA ALA A 181 -6.16 10.84 5.68
C ALA A 181 -7.38 10.05 5.20
N VAL A 182 -8.29 10.69 4.45
CA VAL A 182 -9.47 10.03 3.90
C VAL A 182 -9.07 8.90 2.95
N THR A 183 -8.04 9.14 2.13
CA THR A 183 -7.47 8.13 1.23
C THR A 183 -6.89 6.94 1.99
N LEU A 184 -6.21 7.18 3.11
CA LEU A 184 -5.68 6.12 3.97
C LEU A 184 -6.78 5.31 4.67
N ASP A 185 -7.83 5.96 5.15
CA ASP A 185 -8.91 5.31 5.89
C ASP A 185 -9.77 4.42 4.99
N THR A 186 -10.15 4.93 3.82
CA THR A 186 -10.85 4.15 2.78
C THR A 186 -10.05 2.92 2.37
N ARG A 187 -8.75 3.08 2.10
CA ARG A 187 -7.89 1.96 1.76
C ARG A 187 -7.75 0.98 2.91
N ARG A 188 -7.61 1.43 4.16
CA ARG A 188 -7.56 0.53 5.33
C ARG A 188 -8.81 -0.35 5.46
N ALA A 189 -9.99 0.21 5.18
CA ALA A 189 -11.22 -0.58 5.15
C ALA A 189 -11.16 -1.66 4.05
N ASP A 190 -10.72 -1.30 2.83
CA ASP A 190 -10.52 -2.26 1.73
C ASP A 190 -9.50 -3.35 2.10
N TRP A 191 -8.46 -2.99 2.86
CA TRP A 191 -7.42 -3.90 3.35
C TRP A 191 -7.95 -4.95 4.33
N GLU A 192 -8.83 -4.57 5.25
CA GLU A 192 -9.43 -5.50 6.20
C GLU A 192 -10.37 -6.49 5.50
N GLU A 193 -11.17 -6.00 4.54
CA GLU A 193 -12.07 -6.84 3.75
C GLU A 193 -11.27 -7.82 2.85
N ALA A 194 -10.23 -7.31 2.17
CA ALA A 194 -9.36 -8.14 1.33
C ALA A 194 -8.61 -9.21 2.16
N ARG A 195 -8.20 -8.89 3.39
CA ARG A 195 -7.58 -9.87 4.31
C ARG A 195 -8.52 -11.00 4.68
N PHE A 196 -9.78 -10.69 4.99
CA PHE A 196 -10.78 -11.71 5.30
C PHE A 196 -11.02 -12.64 4.10
N HIS A 197 -11.17 -12.08 2.90
CA HIS A 197 -11.34 -12.87 1.68
C HIS A 197 -10.12 -13.72 1.34
N ALA A 198 -8.90 -13.17 1.48
CA ALA A 198 -7.67 -13.91 1.24
C ALA A 198 -7.51 -15.07 2.24
N PHE A 199 -7.83 -14.84 3.52
CA PHE A 199 -7.80 -15.87 4.55
C PHE A 199 -8.85 -16.96 4.29
N ALA A 200 -10.09 -16.58 3.97
CA ALA A 200 -11.16 -17.52 3.63
C ALA A 200 -10.78 -18.37 2.41
N ALA A 201 -10.24 -17.75 1.35
CA ALA A 201 -9.77 -18.46 0.16
C ALA A 201 -8.63 -19.43 0.49
N PHE A 202 -7.71 -19.05 1.38
CA PHE A 202 -6.63 -19.93 1.85
C PHE A 202 -7.16 -21.13 2.65
N VAL A 203 -8.14 -20.92 3.53
CA VAL A 203 -8.78 -22.01 4.29
C VAL A 203 -9.53 -22.96 3.36
N VAL A 204 -10.26 -22.42 2.37
CA VAL A 204 -10.93 -23.23 1.33
C VAL A 204 -9.90 -24.04 0.53
N PHE A 205 -8.79 -23.43 0.12
CA PHE A 205 -7.69 -24.10 -0.58
C PHE A 205 -7.13 -25.27 0.24
N LEU A 206 -6.84 -25.06 1.52
CA LEU A 206 -6.27 -26.08 2.41
C LEU A 206 -7.28 -27.23 2.62
N THR A 207 -8.56 -26.90 2.78
CA THR A 207 -9.64 -27.87 2.97
C THR A 207 -9.87 -28.72 1.73
N VAL A 208 -9.97 -28.11 0.54
CA VAL A 208 -10.19 -28.82 -0.73
C VAL A 208 -8.99 -29.69 -1.07
N SER A 209 -7.77 -29.18 -0.86
CA SER A 209 -6.54 -29.94 -1.09
C SER A 209 -6.45 -31.16 -0.17
N ALA A 210 -6.76 -31.00 1.13
CA ALA A 210 -6.78 -32.11 2.08
C ALA A 210 -7.83 -33.17 1.71
N ALA A 211 -9.04 -32.74 1.31
CA ALA A 211 -10.10 -33.65 0.87
C ALA A 211 -9.72 -34.45 -0.38
N LEU A 212 -9.06 -33.81 -1.35
CA LEU A 212 -8.58 -34.47 -2.58
C LEU A 212 -7.47 -35.48 -2.28
N VAL A 213 -6.51 -35.14 -1.43
CA VAL A 213 -5.46 -36.07 -0.99
C VAL A 213 -6.07 -37.26 -0.25
N ALA A 214 -7.04 -37.04 0.64
CA ALA A 214 -7.74 -38.11 1.35
C ALA A 214 -8.54 -39.01 0.40
N ALA A 215 -9.21 -38.44 -0.61
CA ALA A 215 -9.95 -39.20 -1.62
C ALA A 215 -9.01 -40.07 -2.48
N LEU A 216 -7.88 -39.51 -2.93
CA LEU A 216 -6.85 -40.25 -3.67
C LEU A 216 -6.26 -41.39 -2.83
N PHE A 217 -5.93 -41.11 -1.56
CA PHE A 217 -5.40 -42.11 -0.64
C PHE A 217 -6.41 -43.23 -0.37
N GLY A 218 -7.68 -42.88 -0.13
CA GLY A 218 -8.76 -43.85 0.06
C GLY A 218 -8.98 -44.73 -1.18
N PHE A 219 -8.92 -44.13 -2.38
CA PHE A 219 -9.04 -44.86 -3.64
C PHE A 219 -7.86 -45.82 -3.86
N MET A 220 -6.62 -45.38 -3.63
CA MET A 220 -5.43 -46.24 -3.70
C MET A 220 -5.49 -47.38 -2.68
N ARG A 221 -5.92 -47.11 -1.45
CA ARG A 221 -6.02 -48.13 -0.40
C ARG A 221 -7.02 -49.22 -0.75
N ARG A 222 -8.21 -48.85 -1.25
CA ARG A 222 -9.23 -49.81 -1.69
C ARG A 222 -8.69 -50.72 -2.79
N GLU A 223 -8.01 -50.14 -3.79
CA GLU A 223 -7.43 -50.89 -4.91
C GLU A 223 -6.34 -51.87 -4.48
N VAL A 224 -5.44 -51.48 -3.58
CA VAL A 224 -4.39 -52.37 -3.06
C VAL A 224 -4.99 -53.53 -2.28
N VAL A 225 -6.00 -53.27 -1.44
CA VAL A 225 -6.69 -54.31 -0.67
C VAL A 225 -7.44 -55.28 -1.58
N ASP A 226 -8.15 -54.76 -2.58
CA ASP A 226 -8.89 -55.59 -3.55
C ASP A 226 -7.95 -56.47 -4.38
N ARG A 227 -6.78 -55.95 -4.77
CA ARG A 227 -5.74 -56.74 -5.47
C ARG A 227 -5.14 -57.83 -4.60
N ILE A 228 -4.84 -57.55 -3.34
CA ILE A 228 -4.30 -58.54 -2.40
C ILE A 228 -5.35 -59.63 -2.11
N ALA A 229 -6.62 -59.25 -1.92
CA ALA A 229 -7.71 -60.18 -1.69
C ALA A 229 -7.98 -61.09 -2.90
N TYR A 230 -7.85 -60.56 -4.13
CA TYR A 230 -7.94 -61.34 -5.36
C TYR A 230 -6.80 -62.34 -5.51
N ASN A 231 -5.54 -61.92 -5.29
CA ASN A 231 -4.38 -62.81 -5.39
C ASN A 231 -4.32 -63.90 -4.32
N ARG A 232 -4.98 -63.74 -3.16
CA ARG A 232 -5.07 -64.77 -2.11
C ARG A 232 -6.11 -65.86 -2.40
N ARG A 233 -7.04 -65.64 -3.34
CA ARG A 233 -8.10 -66.60 -3.70
C ARG A 233 -7.73 -67.47 -4.91
N LEU A 234 -6.58 -67.21 -5.53
CA LEU A 234 -5.93 -68.04 -6.56
C LEU A 234 -4.85 -68.90 -5.89
#